data_AF-A0A352RG48-F1
#
_entry.id   AF-A0A352RG48-F1
#
_cell.length_a   1.000
_cell.length_b   1.000
_cell.length_c   1.000
_cell.angle_alpha   90.00
_cell.angle_beta   90.00
_cell.angle_gamma   90.00
#
_symmetry.space_group_name_H-M   'P 1'
#
loop_
_entity.id
_entity.type
_entity.pdbx_description
1 polymer ?
#
loop_
_entity_poly.entity_id
_entity_poly.type
_entity_poly.pdbx_seq_one_letter_code
_entity_poly.pdbx_strand_id
1 'polypeptide(L)' 'MLKYTLTIQISWGHCDPAKIVFYPNYFIWFDQSAHLLFDKAGANMGDLMKQYGVVGLPIVDAHAEFI' A
#
# COMPACT_ATOMS: atom_id res chain seq x y z
N MET A 1 6.95 6.92 -17.35
CA MET A 1 7.02 6.94 -15.88
C MET A 1 6.43 5.65 -15.34
N LEU A 2 7.08 4.99 -14.37
CA LEU A 2 6.54 3.76 -13.78
C LEU A 2 5.26 4.08 -12.98
N LYS A 3 4.20 3.27 -13.16
CA LYS A 3 2.89 3.44 -12.49
C LYS A 3 2.25 2.08 -12.22
N TYR A 4 1.54 1.96 -11.10
CA TYR A 4 0.66 0.85 -10.76
C TYR A 4 -0.75 1.40 -10.45
N THR A 5 -1.79 0.64 -10.78
CA THR A 5 -3.19 0.97 -10.43
C THR A 5 -3.77 -0.23 -9.69
N LEU A 6 -4.19 -0.02 -8.45
CA LEU A 6 -4.85 -1.03 -7.64
C LEU A 6 -6.36 -0.78 -7.64
N THR A 7 -7.14 -1.73 -8.14
CA THR A 7 -8.61 -1.68 -8.09
C THR A 7 -9.11 -2.39 -6.84
N ILE A 8 -9.82 -1.67 -5.98
CA ILE A 8 -10.39 -2.20 -4.75
C ILE A 8 -11.90 -2.31 -4.87
N GLN A 9 -12.44 -3.50 -4.58
CA GLN A 9 -13.88 -3.68 -4.37
C GLN A 9 -14.19 -3.41 -2.89
N ILE A 10 -15.05 -2.43 -2.62
CA ILE A 10 -15.42 -2.05 -1.26
C ILE A 10 -16.50 -2.98 -0.72
N SER A 11 -16.13 -3.77 0.30
CA SER A 11 -17.04 -4.62 1.05
C SER A 11 -17.35 -4.01 2.43
N TRP A 12 -18.35 -4.56 3.11
CA TRP A 12 -18.71 -4.12 4.47
C TRP A 12 -17.55 -4.18 5.46
N GLY A 13 -16.63 -5.14 5.32
CA GLY A 13 -15.46 -5.25 6.19
C GLY A 13 -14.46 -4.09 6.06
N HIS A 14 -14.56 -3.28 5.01
CA HIS A 14 -13.75 -2.07 4.84
C HIS A 14 -14.43 -0.82 5.44
N CYS A 15 -15.68 -0.95 5.88
CA CYS A 15 -16.50 0.18 6.31
C CYS A 15 -16.65 0.24 7.83
N ASP A 16 -17.03 1.41 8.32
CA ASP A 16 -17.45 1.63 9.70
C ASP A 16 -18.99 1.73 9.82
N PRO A 17 -19.56 1.90 11.04
CA PRO A 17 -21.01 2.05 11.21
C PRO A 17 -21.65 3.24 10.50
N ALA A 18 -20.87 4.25 10.09
CA ALA A 18 -21.34 5.37 9.27
C ALA A 18 -21.45 5.01 7.78
N LYS A 19 -21.13 3.76 7.41
CA LYS A 19 -21.22 3.19 6.05
C LYS A 19 -20.27 3.84 5.05
N ILE A 20 -19.17 4.39 5.54
CA ILE A 20 -18.04 4.87 4.74
C ILE A 20 -16.83 3.99 4.99
N VAL A 21 -15.82 4.11 4.13
CA VAL A 21 -14.55 3.40 4.33
C VAL A 21 -13.90 3.88 5.61
N PHE A 22 -13.54 2.96 6.50
CA PHE A 22 -12.74 3.27 7.67
C PHE A 22 -11.33 3.68 7.21
N TYR A 23 -10.92 4.91 7.54
CA TYR A 23 -9.76 5.56 6.93
C TYR A 23 -8.44 4.74 6.95
N PRO A 24 -8.11 3.88 7.95
CA PRO A 24 -6.90 3.08 7.93
C PRO A 24 -6.81 2.11 6.75
N ASN A 25 -7.96 1.68 6.19
CA ASN A 25 -7.96 0.83 5.01
C ASN A 25 -7.30 1.51 3.80
N TYR A 26 -7.39 2.84 3.66
CA TYR A 26 -6.66 3.56 2.62
C TYR A 26 -5.16 3.40 2.76
N PHE A 27 -4.61 3.50 3.98
CA PHE A 27 -3.17 3.32 4.22
C PHE A 27 -2.71 1.89 3.92
N ILE A 28 -3.53 0.87 4.21
CA ILE A 28 -3.26 -0.51 3.80
C ILE A 28 -3.16 -0.61 2.28
N TRP A 29 -4.10 -0.01 1.55
CA TRP A 29 -4.10 -0.06 0.08
C TRP A 29 -2.97 0.77 -0.55
N PHE A 30 -2.56 1.87 0.08
CA PHE A 30 -1.39 2.64 -0.35
C PHE A 30 -0.11 1.81 -0.24
N ASP A 31 0.10 1.15 0.90
CA ASP A 31 1.24 0.25 1.12
C ASP A 31 1.22 -0.92 0.12
N GLN A 32 0.08 -1.60 -0.01
CA GLN A 32 -0.10 -2.68 -0.99
C GLN A 32 0.22 -2.21 -2.42
N SER A 33 -0.27 -1.04 -2.83
CA SER A 33 -0.01 -0.50 -4.16
C SER A 33 1.46 -0.10 -4.36
N ALA A 34 2.16 0.33 -3.32
CA ALA A 34 3.59 0.63 -3.37
C ALA A 34 4.40 -0.67 -3.57
N HIS A 35 4.09 -1.73 -2.83
CA HIS A 35 4.69 -3.05 -3.02
C HIS A 35 4.47 -3.58 -4.45
N LEU A 36 3.25 -3.45 -4.99
CA LEU A 36 2.95 -3.87 -6.36
C LEU A 36 3.67 -3.02 -7.42
N LEU A 37 3.97 -1.75 -7.12
CA LEU A 37 4.80 -0.90 -7.98
C LEU A 37 6.25 -1.40 -8.01
N PHE A 38 6.81 -1.76 -6.85
CA PHE A 38 8.14 -2.36 -6.74
C PHE A 38 8.22 -3.70 -7.48
N ASP A 39 7.20 -4.55 -7.34
CA ASP A 39 7.11 -5.81 -8.08
C ASP A 39 7.11 -5.56 -9.59
N LYS A 40 6.31 -4.60 -10.07
CA LYS A 40 6.28 -4.20 -11.49
C LYS A 40 7.63 -3.66 -11.98
N ALA A 41 8.43 -3.07 -11.10
CA ALA A 41 9.78 -2.60 -11.42
C ALA A 41 10.83 -3.73 -11.47
N GLY A 42 10.46 -4.97 -11.12
CA GLY A 42 11.42 -6.07 -10.94
C GLY A 42 12.22 -5.97 -9.64
N ALA A 43 11.74 -5.19 -8.67
CA ALA A 43 12.41 -4.91 -7.41
C ALA A 43 11.53 -5.33 -6.22
N ASN A 44 11.00 -6.56 -6.23
CA ASN A 44 10.12 -7.02 -5.16
C ASN A 44 10.83 -6.96 -3.79
N MET A 45 10.03 -6.82 -2.73
CA MET A 45 10.57 -6.56 -1.39
C MET A 45 11.51 -7.66 -0.89
N GLY A 46 11.21 -8.92 -1.21
CA GLY A 46 12.03 -10.06 -0.79
C GLY A 46 13.43 -10.02 -1.39
N ASP A 47 13.55 -9.64 -2.67
CA ASP A 47 14.83 -9.49 -3.34
C ASP A 47 15.59 -8.27 -2.82
N LEU A 48 14.90 -7.14 -2.58
CA LEU A 48 15.51 -5.95 -1.96
C LEU A 48 16.06 -6.25 -0.57
N MET A 49 15.27 -6.91 0.28
CA MET A 49 15.70 -7.30 1.64
C MET A 49 16.97 -8.16 1.61
N LYS A 50 17.04 -9.14 0.71
CA LYS A 50 18.23 -10.00 0.54
C LYS A 50 19.42 -9.22 0.00
N GLN A 51 19.22 -8.41 -1.03
CA GLN A 51 20.28 -7.65 -1.68
C GLN A 51 20.95 -6.66 -0.73
N TYR A 52 20.16 -5.98 0.11
CA TYR A 52 20.65 -4.93 0.99
C TYR A 52 20.83 -5.36 2.46
N GLY A 53 20.48 -6.61 2.80
CA GLY A 53 20.60 -7.11 4.17
C GLY A 53 19.68 -6.40 5.18
N VAL A 54 18.50 -5.97 4.74
CA VAL A 54 17.52 -5.23 5.55
C VAL A 54 16.27 -6.05 5.82
N VAL A 55 15.54 -5.70 6.89
CA VAL A 55 14.29 -6.39 7.29
C VAL A 55 13.08 -5.88 6.50
N GLY A 56 13.20 -4.75 5.81
CA GLY A 56 12.15 -4.16 4.99
C GLY A 56 12.40 -2.68 4.74
N LEU A 57 11.37 -1.98 4.27
CA LEU A 57 11.37 -0.53 4.06
C LEU A 57 10.38 0.13 5.04
N PRO A 58 10.83 0.59 6.21
CA PRO A 58 9.95 1.23 7.17
C PRO A 58 9.43 2.57 6.63
N ILE A 59 8.14 2.81 6.80
CA ILE A 59 7.53 4.12 6.52
C ILE A 59 7.95 5.07 7.64
N VAL A 60 8.61 6.18 7.27
CA VAL A 60 9.04 7.22 8.22
C VAL A 60 8.02 8.34 8.39
N ASP A 61 7.18 8.56 7.38
CA ASP A 61 6.12 9.55 7.37
C ASP A 61 5.00 9.10 6.41
N ALA A 62 3.75 9.39 6.77
CA ALA A 62 2.59 9.09 5.95
C ALA A 62 1.54 10.19 6.12
N HIS A 63 1.06 10.72 4.99
CA HIS A 63 0.07 11.78 4.95
C HIS A 63 -1.02 11.44 3.92
N ALA A 64 -2.28 11.69 4.29
CA ALA A 64 -3.42 11.59 3.40
C ALA A 64 -4.44 12.68 3.75
N GLU A 65 -5.00 13.31 2.72
CA GLU A 65 -6.15 14.22 2.83
C GLU A 65 -7.38 13.52 2.24
N PHE A 66 -8.48 13.52 3.00
CA PHE A 66 -9.74 12.89 2.61
C PHE A 66 -10.74 13.99 2.21
N ILE A 67 -11.06 14.07 0.90
CA ILE A 67 -11.89 15.12 0.26
C ILE A 67 -13.34 14.66 0.08
#